data_AF-A0A2S8H8L0-F1
#
_entry.id   AF-A0A2S8H8L0-F1
#
_cell.length_a   1.000
_cell.length_b   1.000
_cell.length_c   1.000
_cell.angle_alpha   90.00
_cell.angle_beta   90.00
_cell.angle_gamma   90.00
#
_symmetry.space_group_name_H-M   'P 1'
#
loop_
_entity.id
_entity.type
_entity.pdbx_description
1 polymer ?
#
loop_
_entity_poly.entity_id
_entity_poly.type
_entity_poly.pdbx_seq_one_letter_code
_entity_poly.pdbx_strand_id
1 'polypeptide(L)' 'MRADFVCPWCWIAKRRFKAALEQFEHKHLVEINLRAYRLAPGQVSEPFKENS' A
#
# COMPACT_ATOMS: atom_id res chain seq x y z
N MET A 1 8.09 2.93 1.86
CA MET A 1 6.79 2.34 2.23
C MET A 1 6.59 1.04 1.47
N ARG A 2 6.39 -0.06 2.19
CA ARG A 2 6.03 -1.36 1.60
C ARG A 2 4.52 -1.52 1.60
N ALA A 3 3.93 -1.95 0.49
CA ALA A 3 2.51 -2.19 0.39
C ALA A 3 2.23 -3.40 -0.50
N ASP A 4 1.19 -4.13 -0.15
CA ASP A 4 0.61 -5.20 -0.96
C ASP A 4 -0.80 -4.76 -1.40
N PHE A 5 -1.21 -5.19 -2.60
CA PHE A 5 -2.54 -4.91 -3.15
C PHE A 5 -3.65 -5.57 -2.34
N VAL A 6 -3.42 -6.79 -1.84
CA VAL A 6 -4.46 -7.56 -1.12
C VAL A 6 -4.62 -7.14 0.34
N CYS A 7 -3.75 -6.26 0.85
CA CYS A 7 -3.73 -5.93 2.27
C CYS A 7 -4.65 -4.75 2.60
N PRO A 8 -5.75 -4.97 3.36
CA PRO A 8 -6.63 -3.87 3.77
C PRO A 8 -5.90 -2.87 4.67
N TRP A 9 -4.98 -3.34 5.51
CA TRP A 9 -4.20 -2.48 6.40
C TRP A 9 -3.20 -1.59 5.64
N CYS A 10 -2.59 -2.08 4.55
CA CYS A 10 -1.70 -1.25 3.73
C CYS A 10 -2.43 -0.04 3.15
N TRP A 11 -3.70 -0.20 2.73
CA TRP A 11 -4.52 0.91 2.24
C TRP A 11 -4.85 1.93 3.34
N ILE A 12 -5.25 1.46 4.53
CA ILE A 12 -5.53 2.32 5.69
C ILE A 12 -4.26 3.08 6.09
N ALA A 13 -3.13 2.38 6.19
CA ALA A 13 -1.84 2.96 6.51
C ALA A 13 -1.41 4.02 5.48
N LYS A 14 -1.61 3.77 4.19
CA LYS A 14 -1.33 4.74 3.11
C LYS A 14 -2.12 6.04 3.30
N ARG A 15 -3.41 5.94 3.61
CA ARG A 15 -4.28 7.11 3.83
C ARG A 15 -3.86 7.89 5.07
N ARG A 16 -3.59 7.21 6.19
CA ARG A 16 -3.13 7.85 7.43
C ARG A 16 -1.77 8.51 7.26
N PHE A 17 -0.83 7.84 6.57
CA PHE A 17 0.49 8.38 6.27
C PHE A 17 0.38 9.65 5.41
N LYS A 18 -0.46 9.64 4.37
CA LYS A 18 -0.70 10.82 3.54
C LYS A 18 -1.27 11.98 4.36
N ALA A 19 -2.26 11.72 5.21
CA ALA A 19 -2.85 12.75 6.06
C ALA A 19 -1.84 13.38 7.03
N ALA A 20 -0.97 12.56 7.64
CA ALA A 20 0.09 13.04 8.51
C ALA A 20 1.16 13.83 7.74
N LEU A 21 1.53 13.39 6.54
CA LEU A 21 2.52 14.06 5.70
C LEU A 21 2.04 15.44 5.24
N GLU A 22 0.75 15.61 4.94
CA GLU A 22 0.22 16.94 4.58
C GLU A 22 0.33 17.96 5.71
N GLN A 23 0.30 17.49 6.96
CA GLN A 23 0.45 18.33 8.16
C GLN A 23 1.91 18.49 8.58
N PHE A 24 2.85 17.79 7.93
CA PHE A 24 4.26 17.85 8.26
C PHE A 24 4.92 19.07 7.60
N GLU A 25 5.46 19.96 8.43
CA GLU A 25 6.04 21.24 8.00
C GLU A 25 7.12 21.11 6.92
N HIS A 26 7.96 20.07 7.03
CA HIS A 26 9.05 19.82 6.10
C HIS A 26 8.72 18.74 5.05
N LYS A 27 7.44 18.56 4.67
CA LYS A 27 7.03 17.54 3.69
C LYS A 27 7.81 17.56 2.37
N HIS A 28 8.30 18.73 1.96
CA HIS A 28 9.11 18.91 0.76
C HIS A 28 10.52 18.30 0.84
N LEU A 29 11.03 18.03 2.05
CA LEU A 29 12.31 17.36 2.28
C LEU A 29 12.17 15.83 2.35
N VAL A 30 10.95 15.30 2.26
CA VAL A 30 10.68 13.87 2.42
C VAL A 30 10.58 13.19 1.06
N GLU A 31 11.50 12.26 0.78
CA GLU A 31 11.43 11.40 -0.40
C GLU A 31 10.73 10.08 -0.06
N ILE A 32 9.62 9.79 -0.76
CA ILE A 32 8.84 8.57 -0.53
C ILE A 32 9.25 7.50 -1.52
N ASN A 33 9.95 6.49 -1.02
CA ASN A 33 10.29 5.30 -1.78
C ASN A 33 9.22 4.20 -1.62
N LEU A 34 8.41 3.98 -2.65
CA LEU A 34 7.41 2.90 -2.69
C LEU A 34 8.06 1.59 -3.12
N ARG A 35 7.83 0.52 -2.36
CA ARG A 35 8.29 -0.82 -2.70
C ARG A 35 7.13 -1.79 -2.66
N ALA A 36 6.96 -2.59 -3.71
CA ALA A 36 6.02 -3.70 -3.70
C ALA A 36 6.43 -4.71 -2.62
N TYR A 37 5.44 -5.24 -1.91
CA TYR A 37 5.64 -6.32 -0.96
C TYR A 37 4.59 -7.40 -1.23
N ARG A 38 4.98 -8.66 -1.07
CA ARG A 38 4.10 -9.82 -1.21
C ARG A 38 3.92 -10.45 0.17
N LEU A 39 2.72 -10.36 0.71
CA LEU A 39 2.35 -10.92 2.02
C LEU A 39 2.25 -12.44 2.00
N ALA A 40 1.77 -13.01 0.90
CA ALA A 40 1.63 -14.46 0.72
C ALA A 40 2.62 -14.98 -0.34
N PRO A 41 3.92 -15.10 -0.02
CA PRO A 41 4.87 -15.74 -0.92
C PRO A 41 4.47 -17.21 -1.13
N GLY A 42 4.15 -17.60 -2.36
CA GLY A 42 3.76 -18.97 -2.72
C GLY A 42 2.27 -19.21 -2.89
N GLN A 43 1.41 -18.21 -2.65
CA GLN A 43 0.01 -18.29 -3.09
C GLN A 43 -0.13 -17.89 -4.56
N VAL A 44 -0.81 -18.75 -5.33
CA VAL A 44 -1.24 -18.46 -6.69
C VAL A 44 -2.50 -17.61 -6.60
N SER A 45 -2.57 -16.52 -7.35
CA SER A 45 -3.81 -15.76 -7.47
C SER A 45 -4.90 -16.67 -8.01
N GLU A 46 -6.01 -16.84 -7.27
CA GLU A 46 -7.17 -17.53 -7.83
C GLU A 46 -7.68 -16.74 -9.04
N PRO A 47 -7.97 -17.41 -10.18
CA PRO A 47 -8.50 -16.72 -11.35
C PRO A 47 -9.85 -16.09 -10.99
N PHE A 48 -10.06 -14.86 -11.44
CA PHE A 48 -11.33 -14.17 -11.31
C PHE A 48 -12.41 -14.99 -12.02
N LYS A 49 -13.30 -15.64 -11.26
CA LYS A 49 -14.47 -16.31 -11.82
C LYS A 49 -15.50 -15.26 -12.20
N GLU A 50 -15.46 -14.84 -13.46
CA GLU A 50 -16.55 -14.12 -14.10
C GLU A 50 -17.66 -15.14 -14.40
N ASN A 51 -18.60 -15.28 -13.46
CA ASN A 51 -19.85 -15.99 -13.73
C ASN A 51 -20.90 -14.96 -14.11
N SER A 52 -21.30 -15.05 -15.38
CA SER A 52 -22.48 -14.47 -16.03
C SER A 52 -23.79 -14.83 -15.32
#